data_AF-A0A0F9G8Y0-F1
#
_entry.id   AF-A0A0F9G8Y0-F1
#
_cell.length_a   1.000
_cell.length_b   1.000
_cell.length_c   1.000
_cell.angle_alpha   90.00
_cell.angle_beta   90.00
_cell.angle_gamma   90.00
#
_symmetry.space_group_name_H-M   'P 1'
#
loop_
_entity.id
_entity.type
_entity.pdbx_description
1 polymer ?
#
loop_
_entity_poly.entity_id
_entity_poly.type
_entity_poly.pdbx_seq_one_letter_code
_entity_poly.pdbx_strand_id
1 'polypeptide(L)'
;MQFAYMDSPRLYNGVRLIDRPSPENVRRLDLGALPMVNEMNGRGIYLDCEELECLSIEIRDRLEGLEDEIDGMAGQRINPESSQQVAPLVFHELALHPPGGIKFTKTGKESTVDDVLSTIQDLHPIVPMILEHRGLVKILGTYSDKMPLLVDEYSRVHTTFSAVTTSTGRLASSDPNVQNIPVRSVWGKRVRDAFRSTPIEVLREMTPGYHGPPTTLSAIDLSQIEMVWAAHLSQDPIMMGIFDRGDDIHTRTALAMMRLPESVCCCRGKNPDHDVTGHGCPVWNEFKIKYRLPSKTLGFGILYGVTPKGLVLQIAAAGGPSWSMDEAEEFIAKWFGVYTGVESWVQDQYARARRYGMVWCAFGRVRYIPEVRSMLRGVVNAGLRQAGNQPVTASAQGTIKLAMAQVMDELVAEYQAYNDVICWPLLQIHDELLFELSTNIAEEFSQKVHDVMVSATPLSVPVRAGIETGELWGDLK
;
A
#
# COMPACT_ATOMS: atom_id res chain seq x y z
N MET A 1 22.44 7.92 -24.30
CA MET A 1 22.46 9.40 -24.38
C MET A 1 22.86 9.91 -23.00
N GLN A 2 24.14 10.19 -22.77
CA GLN A 2 24.66 10.66 -21.48
C GLN A 2 24.16 12.08 -21.24
N PHE A 3 23.22 12.25 -20.31
CA PHE A 3 22.88 13.56 -19.77
C PHE A 3 23.99 13.93 -18.77
N ALA A 4 24.78 14.94 -19.11
CA ALA A 4 25.75 15.53 -18.19
C ALA A 4 24.99 16.17 -17.02
N TYR A 5 25.06 15.55 -15.84
CA TYR A 5 24.43 15.99 -14.58
C TYR A 5 25.30 16.99 -13.80
N MET A 6 26.07 17.84 -14.47
CA MET A 6 26.91 18.83 -13.79
C MET A 6 26.47 20.23 -14.22
N ASP A 7 26.03 21.02 -13.23
CA ASP A 7 25.64 22.44 -13.27
C ASP A 7 24.19 22.84 -13.65
N SER A 8 23.20 21.94 -13.52
CA SER A 8 21.80 22.41 -13.41
C SER A 8 21.45 22.69 -11.93
N PRO A 9 20.80 23.81 -11.58
CA PRO A 9 20.20 23.96 -10.26
C PRO A 9 19.27 22.76 -10.02
N ARG A 10 19.37 22.13 -8.83
CA ARG A 10 18.59 20.95 -8.47
C ARG A 10 17.13 21.14 -8.88
N LEU A 11 16.58 20.20 -9.65
CA LEU A 11 15.31 20.41 -10.37
C LEU A 11 14.11 20.60 -9.42
N TYR A 12 14.23 20.15 -8.17
CA TYR A 12 13.23 20.33 -7.12
C TYR A 12 13.37 21.66 -6.34
N ASN A 13 14.38 22.48 -6.64
CA ASN A 13 14.57 23.74 -5.93
C ASN A 13 13.38 24.69 -6.09
N GLY A 14 12.92 25.23 -4.96
CA GLY A 14 11.76 26.11 -4.91
C GLY A 14 10.41 25.38 -4.89
N VAL A 15 10.39 24.04 -4.81
CA VAL A 15 9.18 23.30 -4.44
C VAL A 15 8.74 23.74 -3.05
N ARG A 16 7.48 24.20 -2.93
CA ARG A 16 6.89 24.67 -1.67
C ARG A 16 5.44 24.23 -1.53
N LEU A 17 4.94 24.25 -0.30
CA LEU A 17 3.52 24.16 -0.02
C LEU A 17 2.86 25.50 -0.35
N ILE A 18 1.82 25.49 -1.18
CA ILE A 18 1.26 26.71 -1.79
C ILE A 18 -0.28 26.77 -1.78
N ASP A 19 -0.97 25.66 -1.48
CA ASP A 19 -2.44 25.50 -1.51
C ASP A 19 -3.14 26.22 -2.67
N ARG A 20 -2.55 26.14 -3.87
CA ARG A 20 -3.14 26.62 -5.12
C ARG A 20 -2.60 25.82 -6.29
N PRO A 21 -3.34 25.71 -7.41
CA PRO A 21 -2.83 25.09 -8.62
C PRO A 21 -1.48 25.70 -9.05
N SER A 22 -0.48 24.85 -9.30
CA SER A 22 0.81 25.30 -9.82
C SER A 22 1.47 24.20 -10.65
N PRO A 23 1.30 24.25 -11.98
CA PRO A 23 1.97 23.32 -12.89
C PRO A 23 3.48 23.34 -12.75
N GLU A 24 4.08 24.51 -12.47
CA GLU A 24 5.53 24.65 -12.32
C GLU A 24 6.04 23.94 -11.05
N ASN A 25 5.36 24.11 -9.91
CA ASN A 25 5.71 23.43 -8.67
C ASN A 25 5.63 21.90 -8.83
N VAL A 26 4.56 21.43 -9.48
CA VAL A 26 4.36 20.01 -9.79
C VAL A 26 5.40 19.48 -10.77
N ARG A 27 5.74 20.25 -11.80
CA ARG A 27 6.77 19.89 -12.78
C ARG A 27 8.12 19.71 -12.10
N ARG A 28 8.54 20.63 -11.23
CA ARG A 28 9.80 20.53 -10.48
C ARG A 28 9.84 19.29 -9.58
N LEU A 29 8.74 19.05 -8.87
CA LEU A 29 8.58 17.88 -8.02
C LEU A 29 8.69 16.57 -8.83
N ASP A 30 7.95 16.46 -9.94
CA ASP A 30 7.94 15.26 -10.78
C ASP A 30 9.28 15.03 -11.47
N LEU A 31 9.89 16.09 -12.04
CA LEU A 31 11.21 16.01 -12.66
C LEU A 31 12.33 15.71 -11.67
N GLY A 32 12.24 16.23 -10.44
CA GLY A 32 13.22 15.98 -9.38
C GLY A 32 13.27 14.51 -8.95
N ALA A 33 12.14 13.79 -9.02
CA ALA A 33 12.10 12.37 -8.68
C ALA A 33 12.58 11.44 -9.82
N LEU A 34 12.65 11.94 -11.07
CA LEU A 34 12.99 11.12 -12.23
C LEU A 34 14.38 10.47 -12.19
N PRO A 35 15.45 11.10 -11.67
CA PRO A 35 16.77 10.47 -11.60
C PRO A 35 16.74 9.16 -10.78
N MET A 36 16.08 9.17 -9.62
CA MET A 36 15.89 7.94 -8.84
C MET A 36 15.00 6.92 -9.57
N VAL A 37 13.92 7.37 -10.24
CA VAL A 37 13.07 6.49 -11.06
C VAL A 37 13.86 5.80 -12.17
N ASN A 38 14.79 6.52 -12.80
CA ASN A 38 15.64 5.97 -13.84
C ASN A 38 16.61 4.92 -13.29
N GLU A 39 17.21 5.16 -12.11
CA GLU A 39 18.02 4.15 -11.42
C GLU A 39 17.18 2.91 -11.09
N MET A 40 16.00 3.07 -10.46
CA MET A 40 15.12 1.95 -10.10
C MET A 40 14.76 1.06 -11.32
N ASN A 41 14.36 1.67 -12.43
CA ASN A 41 14.03 0.95 -13.67
C ASN A 41 15.27 0.22 -14.24
N GLY A 42 16.44 0.88 -14.21
CA GLY A 42 17.67 0.34 -14.77
C GLY A 42 18.33 -0.74 -13.91
N ARG A 43 18.16 -0.69 -12.58
CA ARG A 43 18.74 -1.65 -11.65
C ARG A 43 17.92 -2.93 -11.55
N GLY A 44 16.59 -2.82 -11.43
CA GLY A 44 15.75 -3.97 -11.10
C GLY A 44 16.08 -4.54 -9.71
N ILE A 45 15.40 -5.60 -9.30
CA ILE A 45 15.61 -6.30 -8.03
C ILE A 45 15.94 -7.77 -8.28
N TYR A 46 16.89 -8.35 -7.54
CA TYR A 46 17.26 -9.76 -7.69
C TYR A 46 16.11 -10.68 -7.27
N LEU A 47 15.91 -11.73 -8.06
CA LEU A 47 14.90 -12.75 -7.88
C LEU A 47 15.55 -14.14 -7.81
N ASP A 48 15.26 -14.85 -6.74
CA ASP A 48 15.63 -16.24 -6.56
C ASP A 48 14.66 -17.14 -7.36
N CYS A 49 15.02 -17.42 -8.60
CA CYS A 49 14.21 -18.23 -9.52
C CYS A 49 14.06 -19.68 -9.04
N GLU A 50 15.06 -20.22 -8.35
CA GLU A 50 15.02 -21.59 -7.82
C GLU A 50 14.00 -21.71 -6.68
N GLU A 51 13.94 -20.72 -5.78
CA GLU A 51 12.91 -20.68 -4.72
C GLU A 51 11.50 -20.58 -5.32
N LEU A 52 11.30 -19.79 -6.38
CA LEU A 52 10.00 -19.71 -7.05
C LEU A 52 9.62 -21.02 -7.76
N GLU A 53 10.57 -21.75 -8.33
CA GLU A 53 10.30 -23.06 -8.94
C GLU A 53 9.88 -24.09 -7.88
N CYS A 54 10.59 -24.14 -6.75
CA CYS A 54 10.20 -24.96 -5.60
C CYS A 54 8.79 -24.60 -5.11
N LEU A 55 8.51 -23.30 -4.95
CA LEU A 55 7.20 -22.80 -4.55
C LEU A 55 6.11 -23.20 -5.55
N SER A 56 6.37 -23.15 -6.86
CA SER A 56 5.42 -23.58 -7.88
C SER A 56 5.07 -25.07 -7.77
N ILE A 57 6.01 -25.93 -7.41
CA ILE A 57 5.75 -27.37 -7.18
C ILE A 57 4.83 -27.56 -5.97
N GLU A 58 5.15 -26.92 -4.84
CA GLU A 58 4.34 -27.03 -3.62
C GLU A 58 2.93 -26.48 -3.78
N ILE A 59 2.77 -25.37 -4.51
CA ILE A 59 1.46 -24.78 -4.78
C ILE A 59 0.61 -25.71 -5.65
N ARG A 60 1.18 -26.37 -6.66
CA ARG A 60 0.44 -27.33 -7.50
C ARG A 60 -0.06 -28.52 -6.70
N ASP A 61 0.78 -29.08 -5.83
CA ASP A 61 0.38 -30.17 -4.92
C ASP A 61 -0.78 -29.74 -3.98
N ARG A 62 -0.69 -28.53 -3.40
CA ARG A 62 -1.78 -27.99 -2.57
C ARG A 62 -3.06 -27.73 -3.35
N LEU A 63 -2.96 -27.28 -4.60
CA LEU A 63 -4.12 -27.06 -5.47
C LEU A 63 -4.84 -28.37 -5.79
N GLU A 64 -4.10 -29.44 -6.11
CA GLU A 64 -4.69 -30.78 -6.34
C GLU A 64 -5.44 -31.28 -5.10
N GLY A 65 -4.83 -31.16 -3.92
CA GLY A 65 -5.49 -31.54 -2.66
C GLY A 65 -6.75 -30.70 -2.36
N LEU A 66 -6.71 -29.39 -2.60
CA LEU A 66 -7.88 -28.51 -2.44
C LEU A 66 -9.01 -28.88 -3.41
N GLU A 67 -8.69 -29.21 -4.66
CA GLU A 67 -9.68 -29.60 -5.65
C GLU A 67 -10.40 -30.90 -5.24
N ASP A 68 -9.66 -31.91 -4.78
CA ASP A 68 -10.25 -33.16 -4.27
C ASP A 68 -11.14 -32.94 -3.04
N GLU A 69 -10.70 -32.11 -2.09
CA GLU A 69 -11.49 -31.80 -0.89
C GLU A 69 -12.76 -30.99 -1.24
N ILE A 70 -12.65 -30.01 -2.14
CA ILE A 70 -13.76 -29.19 -2.61
C ILE A 70 -14.79 -30.05 -3.36
N ASP A 71 -14.35 -30.92 -4.27
CA ASP A 71 -15.21 -31.85 -5.01
C ASP A 71 -15.94 -32.81 -4.05
N GLY A 72 -15.24 -33.29 -3.01
CA GLY A 72 -15.82 -34.12 -1.95
C GLY A 72 -16.92 -33.41 -1.16
N MET A 73 -16.74 -32.12 -0.84
CA MET A 73 -17.76 -31.33 -0.13
C MET A 73 -18.93 -30.91 -1.03
N ALA A 74 -18.66 -30.61 -2.30
CA ALA A 74 -19.67 -30.23 -3.27
C ALA A 74 -20.51 -31.43 -3.75
N GLY A 75 -19.98 -32.65 -3.63
CA GLY A 75 -20.60 -33.87 -4.14
C GLY A 75 -20.55 -33.99 -5.68
N GLN A 76 -19.84 -33.07 -6.33
CA GLN A 76 -19.66 -33.01 -7.78
C GLN A 76 -18.36 -32.29 -8.11
N ARG A 77 -17.81 -32.56 -9.31
CA ARG A 77 -16.64 -31.83 -9.79
C ARG A 77 -16.96 -30.38 -10.06
N ILE A 78 -16.20 -29.47 -9.47
CA ILE A 78 -16.36 -28.04 -9.67
C ILE A 78 -15.01 -27.37 -9.92
N ASN A 79 -14.98 -26.41 -10.83
CA ASN A 79 -13.85 -25.52 -11.02
C ASN A 79 -14.00 -24.32 -10.06
N PRO A 80 -13.15 -24.18 -9.03
CA PRO A 80 -13.25 -23.10 -8.05
C PRO A 80 -13.03 -21.69 -8.66
N GLU A 81 -12.32 -21.58 -9.78
CA GLU A 81 -12.13 -20.31 -10.50
C GLU A 81 -13.37 -19.88 -11.28
N SER A 82 -14.25 -20.83 -11.64
CA SER A 82 -15.43 -20.55 -12.45
C SER A 82 -16.55 -19.97 -11.59
N SER A 83 -16.73 -18.64 -11.66
CA SER A 83 -17.86 -17.98 -11.00
C SER A 83 -19.23 -18.56 -11.39
N GLN A 84 -19.35 -19.15 -12.57
CA GLN A 84 -20.59 -19.77 -13.06
C GLN A 84 -20.90 -21.11 -12.40
N GLN A 85 -19.89 -21.82 -11.90
CA GLN A 85 -20.06 -23.07 -11.16
C GLN A 85 -20.12 -22.79 -9.65
N VAL A 86 -19.30 -21.86 -9.15
CA VAL A 86 -19.28 -21.49 -7.73
C VAL A 86 -20.58 -20.80 -7.29
N ALA A 87 -21.17 -19.93 -8.11
CA ALA A 87 -22.36 -19.18 -7.71
C ALA A 87 -23.57 -20.10 -7.41
N PRO A 88 -23.97 -21.04 -8.30
CA PRO A 88 -25.05 -21.97 -8.01
C PRO A 88 -24.80 -22.83 -6.77
N LEU A 89 -23.59 -23.35 -6.63
CA LEU A 89 -23.21 -24.16 -5.46
C LEU A 89 -23.36 -23.36 -4.16
N VAL A 90 -22.73 -22.19 -4.09
CA VAL A 90 -22.68 -21.39 -2.85
C VAL A 90 -24.05 -20.77 -2.53
N PHE A 91 -24.72 -20.17 -3.52
CA PHE A 91 -25.93 -19.37 -3.29
C PHE A 91 -27.23 -20.16 -3.39
N HIS A 92 -27.27 -21.28 -4.11
CA HIS A 92 -28.51 -22.04 -4.30
C HIS A 92 -28.46 -23.41 -3.63
N GLU A 93 -27.42 -24.22 -3.87
CA GLU A 93 -27.32 -25.56 -3.29
C GLU A 93 -27.03 -25.52 -1.78
N LEU A 94 -26.05 -24.71 -1.38
CA LEU A 94 -25.67 -24.52 0.04
C LEU A 94 -26.45 -23.38 0.73
N ALA A 95 -27.21 -22.59 -0.04
CA ALA A 95 -28.03 -21.48 0.43
C ALA A 95 -27.28 -20.45 1.32
N LEU A 96 -26.02 -20.16 0.99
CA LEU A 96 -25.16 -19.25 1.76
C LEU A 96 -25.28 -17.83 1.24
N HIS A 97 -26.02 -16.96 1.93
CA HIS A 97 -26.29 -15.60 1.44
C HIS A 97 -25.44 -14.53 2.13
N PRO A 98 -24.79 -13.62 1.37
CA PRO A 98 -24.06 -12.49 1.94
C PRO A 98 -24.94 -11.53 2.75
N PRO A 99 -24.38 -10.87 3.79
CA PRO A 99 -25.06 -9.78 4.48
C PRO A 99 -25.42 -8.67 3.50
N GLY A 100 -26.72 -8.39 3.34
CA GLY A 100 -27.22 -7.39 2.39
C GLY A 100 -27.53 -7.91 0.98
N GLY A 101 -27.53 -9.23 0.78
CA GLY A 101 -27.98 -9.90 -0.43
C GLY A 101 -26.89 -10.12 -1.48
N ILE A 102 -27.20 -10.97 -2.46
CA ILE A 102 -26.27 -11.33 -3.55
C ILE A 102 -26.00 -10.10 -4.42
N LYS A 103 -24.71 -9.80 -4.62
CA LYS A 103 -24.27 -8.76 -5.54
C LYS A 103 -24.24 -9.30 -6.96
N PHE A 104 -24.49 -8.43 -7.94
CA PHE A 104 -24.46 -8.79 -9.35
C PHE A 104 -23.36 -8.03 -10.09
N THR A 105 -22.76 -8.69 -11.06
CA THR A 105 -21.81 -8.07 -11.99
C THR A 105 -22.54 -7.12 -12.95
N LYS A 106 -21.79 -6.34 -13.73
CA LYS A 106 -22.36 -5.47 -14.79
C LYS A 106 -23.18 -6.25 -15.82
N THR A 107 -22.90 -7.55 -15.99
CA THR A 107 -23.62 -8.45 -16.90
C THR A 107 -24.80 -9.16 -16.24
N GLY A 108 -25.16 -8.80 -15.00
CA GLY A 108 -26.30 -9.37 -14.28
C GLY A 108 -26.07 -10.76 -13.70
N LYS A 109 -24.83 -11.26 -13.70
CA LYS A 109 -24.49 -12.55 -13.07
C LYS A 109 -24.21 -12.37 -11.58
N GLU A 110 -24.55 -13.37 -10.78
CA GLU A 110 -24.22 -13.39 -9.36
C GLU A 110 -22.70 -13.30 -9.16
N SER A 111 -22.29 -12.42 -8.25
CA SER A 111 -20.89 -12.11 -8.02
C SER A 111 -20.32 -13.01 -6.94
N THR A 112 -19.32 -13.81 -7.30
CA THR A 112 -18.53 -14.62 -6.38
C THR A 112 -17.13 -14.06 -6.21
N VAL A 113 -16.93 -12.75 -6.36
CA VAL A 113 -15.59 -12.15 -6.10
C VAL A 113 -15.20 -12.38 -4.65
N ASP A 114 -13.89 -12.44 -4.37
CA ASP A 114 -13.36 -12.82 -3.07
C ASP A 114 -13.96 -11.98 -1.93
N ASP A 115 -14.07 -10.66 -2.11
CA ASP A 115 -14.73 -9.76 -1.13
C ASP A 115 -16.17 -10.15 -0.78
N VAL A 116 -16.92 -10.79 -1.70
CA VAL A 116 -18.28 -11.28 -1.43
C VAL A 116 -18.21 -12.59 -0.67
N LEU A 117 -17.37 -13.53 -1.11
CA LEU A 117 -17.21 -14.83 -0.47
C LEU A 117 -16.64 -14.71 0.96
N SER A 118 -15.72 -13.77 1.21
CA SER A 118 -15.16 -13.52 2.54
C SER A 118 -16.21 -13.11 3.56
N THR A 119 -17.33 -12.50 3.15
CA THR A 119 -18.42 -12.14 4.08
C THR A 119 -19.23 -13.34 4.58
N ILE A 120 -19.07 -14.51 3.94
CA ILE A 120 -19.78 -15.76 4.25
C ILE A 120 -18.83 -16.92 4.54
N GLN A 121 -17.53 -16.64 4.72
CA GLN A 121 -16.50 -17.67 4.91
C GLN A 121 -16.73 -18.53 6.16
N ASP A 122 -17.35 -17.95 7.20
CA ASP A 122 -17.64 -18.64 8.46
C ASP A 122 -18.93 -19.49 8.39
N LEU A 123 -19.70 -19.40 7.30
CA LEU A 123 -20.97 -20.12 7.15
C LEU A 123 -20.77 -21.56 6.65
N HIS A 124 -19.70 -21.84 5.91
CA HIS A 124 -19.41 -23.18 5.39
C HIS A 124 -17.92 -23.38 5.06
N PRO A 125 -17.30 -24.53 5.41
CA PRO A 125 -15.88 -24.80 5.17
C PRO A 125 -15.44 -24.72 3.70
N ILE A 126 -16.32 -25.00 2.75
CA ILE A 126 -16.00 -24.91 1.31
C ILE A 126 -15.61 -23.50 0.85
N VAL A 127 -16.14 -22.45 1.52
CA VAL A 127 -15.89 -21.05 1.12
C VAL A 127 -14.44 -20.65 1.33
N PRO A 128 -13.82 -20.83 2.50
CA PRO A 128 -12.40 -20.55 2.68
C PRO A 128 -11.50 -21.41 1.78
N MET A 129 -11.90 -22.63 1.43
CA MET A 129 -11.14 -23.49 0.51
C MET A 129 -11.16 -22.94 -0.93
N ILE A 130 -12.31 -22.47 -1.40
CA ILE A 130 -12.42 -21.78 -2.71
C ILE A 130 -11.58 -20.50 -2.72
N LEU A 131 -11.60 -19.73 -1.63
CA LEU A 131 -10.78 -18.52 -1.48
C LEU A 131 -9.27 -18.85 -1.49
N GLU A 132 -8.86 -19.90 -0.79
CA GLU A 132 -7.48 -20.39 -0.77
C GLU A 132 -7.03 -20.82 -2.17
N HIS A 133 -7.83 -21.66 -2.85
CA HIS A 133 -7.56 -22.14 -4.21
C HIS A 133 -7.33 -20.97 -5.18
N ARG A 134 -8.25 -20.00 -5.22
CA ARG A 134 -8.11 -18.82 -6.10
C ARG A 134 -6.90 -17.96 -5.75
N GLY A 135 -6.60 -17.82 -4.45
CA GLY A 135 -5.40 -17.15 -3.98
C GLY A 135 -4.13 -17.81 -4.51
N LEU A 136 -4.07 -19.14 -4.43
CA LEU A 136 -2.95 -19.96 -4.91
C LEU A 136 -2.81 -19.93 -6.43
N VAL A 137 -3.89 -20.08 -7.20
CA VAL A 137 -3.85 -19.97 -8.66
C VAL A 137 -3.34 -18.58 -9.09
N LYS A 138 -3.80 -17.52 -8.41
CA LYS A 138 -3.30 -16.17 -8.68
C LYS A 138 -1.80 -16.05 -8.37
N ILE A 139 -1.34 -16.65 -7.27
CA ILE A 139 0.09 -16.65 -6.91
C ILE A 139 0.91 -17.36 -7.97
N LEU A 140 0.52 -18.58 -8.32
CA LEU A 140 1.17 -19.42 -9.32
C LEU A 140 1.23 -18.71 -10.68
N GLY A 141 0.08 -18.30 -11.20
CA GLY A 141 -0.06 -17.75 -12.54
C GLY A 141 0.40 -16.31 -12.71
N THR A 142 0.62 -15.55 -11.62
CA THR A 142 1.08 -14.15 -11.68
C THR A 142 2.54 -14.02 -11.29
N TYR A 143 2.99 -14.77 -10.28
CA TYR A 143 4.31 -14.60 -9.68
C TYR A 143 5.18 -15.83 -9.92
N SER A 144 4.85 -16.99 -9.35
CA SER A 144 5.78 -18.12 -9.32
C SER A 144 6.15 -18.64 -10.72
N ASP A 145 5.20 -18.77 -11.65
CA ASP A 145 5.50 -19.27 -13.01
C ASP A 145 5.92 -18.18 -14.00
N LYS A 146 5.45 -16.93 -13.81
CA LYS A 146 5.68 -15.85 -14.80
C LYS A 146 6.91 -15.02 -14.50
N MET A 147 7.21 -14.73 -13.24
CA MET A 147 8.27 -13.79 -12.88
C MET A 147 9.67 -14.31 -13.26
N PRO A 148 9.99 -15.62 -13.11
CA PRO A 148 11.24 -16.18 -13.60
C PRO A 148 11.46 -16.03 -15.11
N LEU A 149 10.40 -15.84 -15.90
CA LEU A 149 10.50 -15.63 -17.36
C LEU A 149 10.79 -14.17 -17.73
N LEU A 150 10.78 -13.25 -16.75
CA LEU A 150 10.93 -11.81 -16.95
C LEU A 150 12.26 -11.26 -16.41
N VAL A 151 13.13 -12.13 -15.90
CA VAL A 151 14.43 -11.72 -15.38
C VAL A 151 15.44 -11.45 -16.50
N ASP A 152 16.43 -10.62 -16.20
CA ASP A 152 17.62 -10.43 -17.04
C ASP A 152 18.65 -11.58 -16.86
N GLU A 153 19.83 -11.42 -17.46
CA GLU A 153 20.92 -12.39 -17.37
C GLU A 153 21.53 -12.56 -15.97
N TYR A 154 21.19 -11.67 -15.03
CA TYR A 154 21.64 -11.68 -13.64
C TYR A 154 20.50 -12.01 -12.66
N SER A 155 19.41 -12.60 -13.16
CA SER A 155 18.20 -12.92 -12.41
C SER A 155 17.54 -11.71 -11.75
N ARG A 156 17.56 -10.54 -12.41
CA ARG A 156 16.92 -9.32 -11.91
C ARG A 156 15.63 -9.02 -12.65
N VAL A 157 14.60 -8.66 -11.89
CA VAL A 157 13.31 -8.21 -12.42
C VAL A 157 13.33 -6.69 -12.58
N HIS A 158 13.13 -6.23 -13.80
CA HIS A 158 13.04 -4.81 -14.14
C HIS A 158 11.58 -4.41 -14.30
N THR A 159 11.12 -3.50 -13.44
CA THR A 159 9.79 -2.88 -13.59
C THR A 159 9.90 -1.54 -14.30
N THR A 160 8.83 -1.11 -14.94
CA THR A 160 8.68 0.25 -15.45
C THR A 160 7.87 1.10 -14.48
N PHE A 161 8.54 1.99 -13.75
CA PHE A 161 7.87 3.05 -12.98
C PHE A 161 7.51 4.24 -13.87
N SER A 162 6.20 4.53 -13.96
CA SER A 162 5.69 5.75 -14.62
C SER A 162 5.28 6.80 -13.60
N ALA A 163 5.82 8.01 -13.77
CA ALA A 163 5.52 9.16 -12.92
C ALA A 163 4.23 9.92 -13.30
N VAL A 164 3.62 9.61 -14.44
CA VAL A 164 2.53 10.40 -15.05
C VAL A 164 1.21 9.62 -15.27
N THR A 165 1.17 8.32 -14.94
CA THR A 165 -0.01 7.48 -15.22
C THR A 165 -1.16 7.72 -14.24
N THR A 166 -0.87 8.00 -12.96
CA THR A 166 -1.91 8.07 -11.93
C THR A 166 -2.41 9.50 -11.73
N SER A 167 -3.73 9.66 -11.52
CA SER A 167 -4.35 10.96 -11.23
C SER A 167 -3.92 11.54 -9.87
N THR A 168 -3.50 10.69 -8.94
CA THR A 168 -2.98 11.08 -7.62
C THR A 168 -1.52 11.53 -7.65
N GLY A 169 -0.79 11.27 -8.73
CA GLY A 169 0.64 11.53 -8.83
C GLY A 169 1.52 10.45 -8.19
N ARG A 170 0.96 9.30 -7.81
CA ARG A 170 1.71 8.07 -7.48
C ARG A 170 2.49 7.56 -8.68
N LEU A 171 3.64 6.95 -8.42
CA LEU A 171 4.29 6.11 -9.40
C LEU A 171 3.42 4.87 -9.63
N ALA A 172 3.28 4.47 -10.88
CA ALA A 172 2.67 3.20 -11.25
C ALA A 172 3.77 2.26 -11.76
N SER A 173 3.76 1.02 -11.31
CA SER A 173 4.64 -0.04 -11.77
C SER A 173 3.92 -0.93 -12.80
N SER A 174 4.57 -1.21 -13.93
CA SER A 174 4.12 -2.17 -14.94
C SER A 174 5.28 -3.00 -15.48
N ASP A 175 4.93 -4.13 -16.10
CA ASP A 175 5.83 -4.97 -16.88
C ASP A 175 7.14 -5.37 -16.16
N PRO A 176 7.08 -6.05 -14.99
CA PRO A 176 5.89 -6.47 -14.23
C PRO A 176 5.49 -5.47 -13.12
N ASN A 177 4.27 -5.61 -12.60
CA ASN A 177 3.82 -4.77 -11.47
C ASN A 177 4.30 -5.33 -10.12
N VAL A 178 5.39 -4.75 -9.60
CA VAL A 178 6.01 -5.16 -8.34
C VAL A 178 5.43 -4.45 -7.10
N GLN A 179 4.55 -3.45 -7.29
CA GLN A 179 3.87 -2.78 -6.18
C GLN A 179 2.77 -3.65 -5.54
N ASN A 180 2.30 -4.68 -6.26
CA ASN A 180 1.21 -5.56 -5.85
C ASN A 180 1.67 -6.95 -5.37
N ILE A 181 2.96 -7.13 -5.10
CA ILE A 181 3.50 -8.41 -4.62
C ILE A 181 2.80 -8.78 -3.29
N PRO A 182 2.20 -9.99 -3.18
CA PRO A 182 1.44 -10.37 -2.00
C PRO A 182 2.32 -10.41 -0.75
N VAL A 183 1.74 -10.07 0.40
CA VAL A 183 2.45 -10.09 1.70
C VAL A 183 1.66 -10.74 2.84
N ARG A 184 0.34 -10.92 2.66
CA ARG A 184 -0.56 -11.25 3.78
C ARG A 184 -0.73 -12.75 4.05
N SER A 185 -0.47 -13.60 3.06
CA SER A 185 -0.54 -15.06 3.21
C SER A 185 0.86 -15.65 3.34
N VAL A 186 0.96 -16.86 3.92
CA VAL A 186 2.23 -17.60 4.00
C VAL A 186 2.85 -17.77 2.60
N TRP A 187 2.03 -18.18 1.63
CA TRP A 187 2.42 -18.28 0.22
C TRP A 187 2.86 -16.94 -0.38
N GLY A 188 2.15 -15.86 -0.05
CA GLY A 188 2.51 -14.51 -0.48
C GLY A 188 3.84 -14.04 0.09
N LYS A 189 4.09 -14.30 1.39
CA LYS A 189 5.39 -14.03 2.01
C LYS A 189 6.49 -14.79 1.28
N ARG A 190 6.31 -16.07 0.96
CA ARG A 190 7.31 -16.85 0.21
C ARG A 190 7.61 -16.29 -1.18
N VAL A 191 6.60 -15.82 -1.92
CA VAL A 191 6.84 -15.07 -3.17
C VAL A 191 7.71 -13.85 -2.92
N ARG A 192 7.44 -13.11 -1.84
CA ARG A 192 8.21 -11.92 -1.47
C ARG A 192 9.61 -12.26 -0.97
N ASP A 193 9.80 -13.40 -0.31
CA ASP A 193 11.09 -13.92 0.15
C ASP A 193 12.01 -14.28 -1.02
N ALA A 194 11.45 -14.69 -2.16
CA ALA A 194 12.23 -14.90 -3.39
C ALA A 194 12.86 -13.60 -3.92
N PHE A 195 12.35 -12.43 -3.55
CA PHE A 195 13.04 -11.16 -3.80
C PHE A 195 14.02 -10.89 -2.66
N ARG A 196 15.31 -10.88 -2.97
CA ARG A 196 16.38 -10.82 -1.98
C ARG A 196 17.53 -9.92 -2.40
N SER A 197 18.46 -9.64 -1.49
CA SER A 197 19.72 -8.99 -1.83
C SER A 197 20.53 -9.87 -2.78
N THR A 198 21.26 -9.22 -3.67
CA THR A 198 22.02 -9.87 -4.75
C THR A 198 23.13 -10.71 -4.15
N PRO A 199 23.23 -12.01 -4.51
CA PRO A 199 24.34 -12.84 -4.08
C PRO A 199 25.69 -12.22 -4.47
N ILE A 200 26.68 -12.34 -3.59
CA ILE A 200 28.01 -11.71 -3.79
C ILE A 200 28.68 -12.14 -5.11
N GLU A 201 28.42 -13.36 -5.56
CA GLU A 201 28.99 -13.88 -6.81
C GLU A 201 28.36 -13.20 -8.02
N VAL A 202 27.03 -13.01 -8.01
CA VAL A 202 26.31 -12.26 -9.03
C VAL A 202 26.73 -10.78 -9.02
N LEU A 203 26.93 -10.17 -7.85
CA LEU A 203 27.45 -8.80 -7.74
C LEU A 203 28.83 -8.64 -8.41
N ARG A 204 29.72 -9.61 -8.21
CA ARG A 204 31.07 -9.62 -8.81
C ARG A 204 31.04 -9.80 -10.32
N GLU A 205 30.08 -10.58 -10.83
CA GLU A 205 29.85 -10.75 -12.26
C GLU A 205 29.28 -9.47 -12.89
N MET A 206 28.29 -8.85 -12.24
CA MET A 206 27.66 -7.59 -12.68
C MET A 206 28.61 -6.39 -12.60
N THR A 207 29.54 -6.40 -11.64
CA THR A 207 30.43 -5.28 -11.35
C THR A 207 31.88 -5.76 -11.35
N PRO A 208 32.52 -5.92 -12.53
CA PRO A 208 33.90 -6.36 -12.62
C PRO A 208 34.85 -5.48 -11.80
N GLY A 209 35.62 -6.09 -10.93
CA GLY A 209 36.53 -5.39 -10.01
C GLY A 209 35.91 -5.03 -8.65
N TYR A 210 34.64 -5.39 -8.40
CA TYR A 210 34.03 -5.24 -7.08
C TYR A 210 34.64 -6.23 -6.07
N HIS A 211 35.28 -5.67 -5.04
CA HIS A 211 35.85 -6.39 -3.90
C HIS A 211 35.22 -5.98 -2.57
N GLY A 212 34.08 -5.28 -2.63
CA GLY A 212 33.32 -4.83 -1.48
C GLY A 212 32.59 -5.93 -0.70
N PRO A 213 31.91 -5.58 0.39
CA PRO A 213 31.17 -6.53 1.22
C PRO A 213 29.88 -7.01 0.51
N PRO A 214 29.18 -8.05 1.05
CA PRO A 214 27.85 -8.40 0.58
C PRO A 214 26.85 -7.24 0.73
N THR A 215 25.69 -7.35 0.09
CA THR A 215 24.61 -6.37 0.19
C THR A 215 23.46 -6.88 1.06
N THR A 216 22.67 -5.95 1.56
CA THR A 216 21.41 -6.17 2.27
C THR A 216 20.35 -5.24 1.68
N LEU A 217 19.08 -5.63 1.80
CA LEU A 217 17.97 -4.76 1.48
C LEU A 217 17.69 -3.83 2.67
N SER A 218 17.30 -2.60 2.39
CA SER A 218 16.85 -1.62 3.38
C SER A 218 15.56 -0.95 2.93
N ALA A 219 14.50 -1.07 3.72
CA ALA A 219 13.21 -0.47 3.49
C ALA A 219 12.99 0.68 4.48
N ILE A 220 12.63 1.85 3.96
CA ILE A 220 12.25 3.02 4.77
C ILE A 220 10.81 3.41 4.40
N ASP A 221 9.87 3.27 5.34
CA ASP A 221 8.42 3.45 5.10
C ASP A 221 7.86 4.59 5.98
N LEU A 222 7.22 5.59 5.35
CA LEU A 222 6.59 6.70 6.10
C LEU A 222 5.35 6.22 6.86
N SER A 223 5.35 6.43 8.16
CA SER A 223 4.23 6.06 9.03
C SER A 223 3.01 6.92 8.76
N GLN A 224 1.93 6.28 8.29
CA GLN A 224 0.59 6.88 8.24
C GLN A 224 0.56 8.22 7.49
N ILE A 225 1.41 8.40 6.48
CA ILE A 225 1.66 9.71 5.86
C ILE A 225 0.39 10.39 5.36
N GLU A 226 -0.58 9.63 4.85
CA GLU A 226 -1.88 10.18 4.44
C GLU A 226 -2.67 10.75 5.63
N MET A 227 -2.68 10.09 6.79
CA MET A 227 -3.35 10.62 7.98
C MET A 227 -2.61 11.81 8.59
N VAL A 228 -1.27 11.83 8.50
CA VAL A 228 -0.45 12.99 8.87
C VAL A 228 -0.82 14.19 7.99
N TRP A 229 -0.98 13.98 6.67
CA TRP A 229 -1.47 15.01 5.77
C TRP A 229 -2.92 15.42 6.05
N ALA A 230 -3.79 14.48 6.40
CA ALA A 230 -5.17 14.80 6.80
C ALA A 230 -5.19 15.70 8.05
N ALA A 231 -4.36 15.41 9.05
CA ALA A 231 -4.21 16.24 10.25
C ALA A 231 -3.68 17.64 9.91
N HIS A 232 -2.63 17.73 9.09
CA HIS A 232 -2.08 19.01 8.65
C HIS A 232 -3.06 19.83 7.80
N LEU A 233 -3.81 19.20 6.89
CA LEU A 233 -4.73 19.93 6.00
C LEU A 233 -6.00 20.38 6.75
N SER A 234 -6.49 19.57 7.68
CA SER A 234 -7.68 19.89 8.48
C SER A 234 -7.40 20.81 9.66
N GLN A 235 -6.15 20.84 10.14
CA GLN A 235 -5.76 21.51 11.39
C GLN A 235 -6.66 21.09 12.58
N ASP A 236 -7.16 19.86 12.57
CA ASP A 236 -8.00 19.35 13.64
C ASP A 236 -7.16 19.12 14.91
N PRO A 237 -7.46 19.80 16.03
CA PRO A 237 -6.60 19.77 17.21
C PRO A 237 -6.53 18.38 17.87
N ILE A 238 -7.59 17.57 17.78
CA ILE A 238 -7.62 16.23 18.35
C ILE A 238 -6.76 15.29 17.50
N MET A 239 -6.91 15.34 16.18
CA MET A 239 -6.11 14.55 15.25
C MET A 239 -4.63 14.95 15.28
N MET A 240 -4.31 16.25 15.33
CA MET A 240 -2.93 16.72 15.49
C MET A 240 -2.32 16.21 16.80
N GLY A 241 -3.06 16.31 17.91
CA GLY A 241 -2.61 15.81 19.20
C GLY A 241 -2.36 14.31 19.25
N ILE A 242 -3.01 13.50 18.40
CA ILE A 242 -2.71 12.05 18.26
C ILE A 242 -1.27 11.88 17.74
N PHE A 243 -0.90 12.59 16.67
CA PHE A 243 0.44 12.48 16.08
C PHE A 243 1.54 13.07 16.98
N ASP A 244 1.26 14.18 17.67
CA ASP A 244 2.20 14.79 18.61
C ASP A 244 2.57 13.84 19.75
N ARG A 245 1.61 13.04 20.24
CA ARG A 245 1.84 12.03 21.28
C ARG A 245 2.44 10.71 20.75
N GLY A 246 2.52 10.53 19.43
CA GLY A 246 2.91 9.27 18.81
C GLY A 246 1.84 8.16 18.93
N ASP A 247 0.58 8.55 19.10
CA ASP A 247 -0.54 7.61 19.09
C ASP A 247 -0.85 7.16 17.63
N ASP A 248 -1.54 6.03 17.49
CA ASP A 248 -1.92 5.47 16.19
C ASP A 248 -3.44 5.59 15.96
N ILE A 249 -3.81 6.37 14.95
CA ILE A 249 -5.23 6.61 14.64
C ILE A 249 -5.93 5.36 14.13
N HIS A 250 -5.23 4.48 13.41
CA HIS A 250 -5.79 3.23 12.90
C HIS A 250 -6.05 2.25 14.05
N THR A 251 -5.13 2.16 15.03
CA THR A 251 -5.34 1.36 16.24
C THR A 251 -6.55 1.86 17.03
N ARG A 252 -6.65 3.18 17.26
CA ARG A 252 -7.80 3.77 17.96
C ARG A 252 -9.12 3.52 17.23
N THR A 253 -9.11 3.68 15.91
CA THR A 253 -10.28 3.42 15.07
C THR A 253 -10.67 1.93 15.10
N ALA A 254 -9.69 1.03 15.04
CA ALA A 254 -9.90 -0.42 15.12
C ALA A 254 -10.57 -0.82 16.44
N LEU A 255 -10.07 -0.35 17.58
CA LEU A 255 -10.63 -0.65 18.90
C LEU A 255 -12.10 -0.20 18.98
N ALA A 256 -12.40 1.01 18.50
CA ALA A 256 -13.75 1.54 18.50
C ALA A 256 -14.70 0.75 17.58
N MET A 257 -14.28 0.43 16.36
CA MET A 257 -15.10 -0.27 15.37
C MET A 257 -15.34 -1.74 15.73
N MET A 258 -14.32 -2.41 16.26
CA MET A 258 -14.40 -3.82 16.63
C MET A 258 -15.03 -4.02 18.02
N ARG A 259 -15.41 -2.93 18.72
CA ARG A 259 -15.94 -2.95 20.10
C ARG A 259 -15.00 -3.65 21.07
N LEU A 260 -13.69 -3.49 20.87
CA LEU A 260 -12.66 -4.12 21.69
C LEU A 260 -12.27 -3.20 22.85
N PRO A 261 -12.08 -3.73 24.07
CA PRO A 261 -11.55 -2.93 25.16
C PRO A 261 -10.08 -2.55 24.89
N GLU A 262 -9.64 -1.39 25.40
CA GLU A 262 -8.25 -0.92 25.23
C GLU A 262 -7.21 -1.94 25.73
N SER A 263 -7.59 -2.78 26.71
CA SER A 263 -6.74 -3.87 27.23
C SER A 263 -6.34 -4.92 26.20
N VAL A 264 -7.01 -5.00 25.04
CA VAL A 264 -6.65 -5.93 23.96
C VAL A 264 -5.40 -5.46 23.20
N CYS A 265 -5.10 -4.16 23.18
CA CYS A 265 -3.84 -3.63 22.64
C CYS A 265 -2.90 -3.34 23.81
N CYS A 266 -1.84 -4.14 23.94
CA CYS A 266 -0.75 -3.94 24.90
C CYS A 266 -0.13 -2.53 24.82
N CYS A 267 -0.26 -1.92 23.64
CA CYS A 267 0.17 -0.61 23.23
C CYS A 267 -0.71 0.57 23.68
N ARG A 268 -1.90 0.34 24.27
CA ARG A 268 -2.88 1.39 24.66
C ARG A 268 -3.12 2.47 23.60
N GLY A 269 -3.21 2.07 22.33
CA GLY A 269 -3.44 2.99 21.21
C GLY A 269 -2.18 3.54 20.53
N LYS A 270 -0.97 3.14 20.94
CA LYS A 270 0.28 3.46 20.23
C LYS A 270 0.57 2.44 19.12
N ASN A 271 1.47 2.81 18.19
CA ASN A 271 2.06 1.85 17.25
C ASN A 271 3.46 1.44 17.75
N PRO A 272 3.63 0.23 18.32
CA PRO A 272 4.93 -0.28 18.74
C PRO A 272 5.90 -0.56 17.59
N ASP A 273 5.44 -0.61 16.32
CA ASP A 273 6.34 -0.68 15.14
C ASP A 273 7.19 0.59 14.97
N HIS A 274 6.90 1.67 15.72
CA HIS A 274 7.67 2.92 15.72
C HIS A 274 8.40 3.18 17.03
N ASP A 275 8.39 2.22 17.97
CA ASP A 275 9.10 2.31 19.23
C ASP A 275 10.12 1.16 19.28
N VAL A 276 11.40 1.49 19.41
CA VAL A 276 12.55 0.56 19.29
C VAL A 276 12.45 -0.62 20.28
N THR A 277 11.62 -0.49 21.32
CA THR A 277 11.37 -1.50 22.35
C THR A 277 10.20 -2.45 22.07
N GLY A 278 9.46 -2.27 20.96
CA GLY A 278 8.18 -2.93 20.67
C GLY A 278 8.21 -4.10 19.67
N HIS A 279 9.35 -4.37 19.03
CA HIS A 279 9.48 -5.45 18.06
C HIS A 279 9.27 -6.82 18.74
N GLY A 280 8.26 -7.58 18.29
CA GLY A 280 8.06 -8.97 18.70
C GLY A 280 7.04 -9.25 19.80
N CYS A 281 6.15 -8.30 20.15
CA CYS A 281 5.03 -8.63 21.05
C CYS A 281 4.03 -9.56 20.32
N PRO A 282 3.81 -10.82 20.75
CA PRO A 282 2.92 -11.75 20.04
C PRO A 282 1.47 -11.25 20.01
N VAL A 283 1.03 -10.59 21.08
CA VAL A 283 -0.30 -9.97 21.20
C VAL A 283 -0.47 -8.83 20.21
N TRP A 284 0.59 -8.06 19.94
CA TRP A 284 0.55 -6.98 18.95
C TRP A 284 0.47 -7.52 17.53
N ASN A 285 1.26 -8.53 17.17
CA ASN A 285 1.24 -9.09 15.81
C ASN A 285 -0.13 -9.67 15.46
N GLU A 286 -0.75 -10.42 16.37
CA GLU A 286 -2.12 -10.92 16.19
C GLU A 286 -3.12 -9.77 16.05
N PHE A 287 -3.03 -8.75 16.92
CA PHE A 287 -3.91 -7.58 16.84
C PHE A 287 -3.72 -6.78 15.55
N LYS A 288 -2.46 -6.59 15.12
CA LYS A 288 -2.06 -5.85 13.92
C LYS A 288 -2.69 -6.51 12.68
N ILE A 289 -2.52 -7.82 12.55
CA ILE A 289 -3.04 -8.59 11.41
C ILE A 289 -4.56 -8.64 11.43
N LYS A 290 -5.15 -8.96 12.59
CA LYS A 290 -6.59 -9.23 12.70
C LYS A 290 -7.46 -7.97 12.72
N TYR A 291 -7.01 -6.90 13.37
CA TYR A 291 -7.85 -5.73 13.63
C TYR A 291 -7.29 -4.44 13.02
N ARG A 292 -6.00 -4.13 13.20
CA ARG A 292 -5.43 -2.85 12.75
C ARG A 292 -5.34 -2.74 11.23
N LEU A 293 -4.75 -3.72 10.56
CA LEU A 293 -4.55 -3.69 9.10
C LEU A 293 -5.88 -3.60 8.33
N PRO A 294 -6.92 -4.39 8.67
CA PRO A 294 -8.24 -4.20 8.07
C PRO A 294 -8.83 -2.81 8.37
N SER A 295 -8.61 -2.30 9.58
CA SER A 295 -9.10 -0.99 9.99
C SER A 295 -8.35 0.19 9.38
N LYS A 296 -7.15 -0.01 8.83
CA LYS A 296 -6.47 1.01 7.99
C LYS A 296 -7.39 1.39 6.83
N THR A 297 -7.93 0.40 6.12
CA THR A 297 -8.89 0.60 5.03
C THR A 297 -10.18 1.28 5.51
N LEU A 298 -10.66 0.92 6.71
CA LEU A 298 -11.87 1.50 7.30
C LEU A 298 -11.69 2.97 7.69
N GLY A 299 -10.59 3.32 8.37
CA GLY A 299 -10.28 4.68 8.79
C GLY A 299 -10.10 5.62 7.60
N PHE A 300 -9.40 5.17 6.55
CA PHE A 300 -9.36 5.89 5.28
C PHE A 300 -10.73 5.98 4.63
N GLY A 301 -11.53 4.92 4.70
CA GLY A 301 -12.92 4.91 4.23
C GLY A 301 -13.73 6.05 4.84
N ILE A 302 -13.70 6.23 6.15
CA ILE A 302 -14.44 7.29 6.85
C ILE A 302 -13.95 8.67 6.43
N LEU A 303 -12.63 8.90 6.45
CA LEU A 303 -12.02 10.16 5.99
C LEU A 303 -12.44 10.51 4.55
N TYR A 304 -12.58 9.51 3.69
CA TYR A 304 -12.90 9.69 2.27
C TYR A 304 -14.39 9.51 1.92
N GLY A 305 -15.28 9.50 2.92
CA GLY A 305 -16.73 9.54 2.72
C GLY A 305 -17.37 8.18 2.42
N VAL A 306 -16.98 7.13 3.16
CA VAL A 306 -17.66 5.83 3.14
C VAL A 306 -19.14 6.00 3.51
N THR A 307 -20.01 5.29 2.83
CA THR A 307 -21.44 5.24 3.17
C THR A 307 -21.68 4.28 4.34
N PRO A 308 -22.75 4.43 5.15
CA PRO A 308 -23.09 3.46 6.20
C PRO A 308 -23.13 2.02 5.68
N LYS A 309 -23.74 1.80 4.51
CA LYS A 309 -23.76 0.49 3.83
C LYS A 309 -22.36 -0.02 3.50
N GLY A 310 -21.50 0.88 3.02
CA GLY A 310 -20.09 0.55 2.73
C GLY A 310 -19.33 0.17 4.00
N LEU A 311 -19.56 0.87 5.10
CA LEU A 311 -18.92 0.61 6.38
C LEU A 311 -19.30 -0.77 6.92
N VAL A 312 -20.59 -1.10 6.93
CA VAL A 312 -21.09 -2.43 7.34
C VAL A 312 -20.41 -3.54 6.53
N LEU A 313 -20.35 -3.40 5.20
CA LEU A 313 -19.71 -4.38 4.33
C LEU A 313 -18.22 -4.53 4.60
N GLN A 314 -17.51 -3.43 4.85
CA GLN A 314 -16.07 -3.47 5.12
C GLN A 314 -15.78 -4.06 6.51
N ILE A 315 -16.60 -3.79 7.53
CA ILE A 315 -16.49 -4.41 8.86
C ILE A 315 -16.71 -5.92 8.74
N ALA A 316 -17.76 -6.35 8.04
CA ALA A 316 -18.03 -7.76 7.81
C ALA A 316 -16.88 -8.46 7.06
N ALA A 317 -16.36 -7.84 6.00
CA ALA A 317 -15.21 -8.36 5.26
C ALA A 317 -13.92 -8.43 6.11
N ALA A 318 -13.81 -7.59 7.14
CA ALA A 318 -12.72 -7.62 8.11
C ALA A 318 -12.92 -8.65 9.24
N GLY A 319 -13.97 -9.47 9.20
CA GLY A 319 -14.32 -10.40 10.28
C GLY A 319 -14.78 -9.70 11.56
N GLY A 320 -15.25 -8.46 11.43
CA GLY A 320 -15.77 -7.66 12.53
C GLY A 320 -17.20 -8.02 12.93
N PRO A 321 -17.73 -7.42 14.02
CA PRO A 321 -19.10 -7.68 14.47
C PRO A 321 -20.14 -7.26 13.44
N SER A 322 -21.32 -7.89 13.47
CA SER A 322 -22.46 -7.48 12.66
C SER A 322 -22.95 -6.10 13.11
N TRP A 323 -23.07 -5.17 12.17
CA TRP A 323 -23.55 -3.81 12.39
C TRP A 323 -24.84 -3.58 11.61
N SER A 324 -25.80 -2.93 12.27
CA SER A 324 -26.96 -2.35 11.61
C SER A 324 -26.57 -1.09 10.84
N MET A 325 -27.45 -0.68 9.91
CA MET A 325 -27.28 0.56 9.15
C MET A 325 -27.27 1.80 10.05
N ASP A 326 -28.12 1.80 11.09
CA ASP A 326 -28.23 2.90 12.04
C ASP A 326 -26.97 3.03 12.90
N GLU A 327 -26.41 1.91 13.38
CA GLU A 327 -25.14 1.91 14.12
C GLU A 327 -23.98 2.43 13.26
N ALA A 328 -23.94 2.07 11.97
CA ALA A 328 -22.93 2.56 11.04
C ALA A 328 -23.05 4.07 10.79
N GLU A 329 -24.28 4.58 10.67
CA GLU A 329 -24.55 6.01 10.52
C GLU A 329 -24.16 6.79 11.78
N GLU A 330 -24.58 6.31 12.96
CA GLU A 330 -24.23 6.92 14.24
C GLU A 330 -22.71 6.95 14.47
N PHE A 331 -22.01 5.87 14.12
CA PHE A 331 -20.56 5.82 14.24
C PHE A 331 -19.85 6.84 13.34
N ILE A 332 -20.27 6.97 12.07
CA ILE A 332 -19.70 7.96 11.15
C ILE A 332 -19.94 9.37 11.70
N ALA A 333 -21.16 9.65 12.15
CA ALA A 333 -21.51 10.95 12.75
C ALA A 333 -20.67 11.24 14.00
N LYS A 334 -20.50 10.25 14.88
CA LYS A 334 -19.66 10.37 16.08
C LYS A 334 -18.19 10.59 15.71
N TRP A 335 -17.68 9.92 14.69
CA TRP A 335 -16.30 10.08 14.23
C TRP A 335 -16.04 11.53 13.77
N PHE A 336 -16.91 12.09 12.93
CA PHE A 336 -16.80 13.49 12.51
C PHE A 336 -17.06 14.47 13.66
N GLY A 337 -17.94 14.13 14.60
CA GLY A 337 -18.16 14.90 15.83
C GLY A 337 -16.94 14.94 16.76
N VAL A 338 -16.06 13.93 16.70
CA VAL A 338 -14.75 13.95 17.38
C VAL A 338 -13.74 14.78 16.59
N TYR A 339 -13.65 14.57 15.27
CA TYR A 339 -12.68 15.25 14.40
C TYR A 339 -13.33 16.37 13.59
N THR A 340 -13.88 17.37 14.27
CA THR A 340 -14.67 18.45 13.67
C THR A 340 -13.90 19.28 12.62
N GLY A 341 -12.59 19.44 12.80
CA GLY A 341 -11.74 20.13 11.81
C GLY A 341 -11.64 19.34 10.50
N VAL A 342 -11.64 18.00 10.60
CA VAL A 342 -11.66 17.12 9.42
C VAL A 342 -12.99 17.24 8.69
N GLU A 343 -14.11 17.25 9.41
CA GLU A 343 -15.43 17.42 8.80
C GLU A 343 -15.50 18.73 8.01
N SER A 344 -15.14 19.86 8.65
CA SER A 344 -15.12 21.17 8.01
C SER A 344 -14.25 21.17 6.75
N TRP A 345 -13.05 20.59 6.85
CA TRP A 345 -12.12 20.53 5.73
C TRP A 345 -12.65 19.69 4.56
N VAL A 346 -13.29 18.54 4.83
CA VAL A 346 -13.91 17.71 3.79
C VAL A 346 -15.05 18.47 3.10
N GLN A 347 -15.90 19.18 3.86
CA GLN A 347 -16.96 20.00 3.27
C GLN A 347 -16.39 21.12 2.40
N ASP A 348 -15.27 21.73 2.78
CA ASP A 348 -14.57 22.71 1.95
C ASP A 348 -14.06 22.10 0.64
N GLN A 349 -13.55 20.86 0.67
CA GLN A 349 -13.17 20.17 -0.57
C GLN A 349 -14.37 19.88 -1.47
N TYR A 350 -15.53 19.54 -0.88
CA TYR A 350 -16.76 19.31 -1.64
C TYR A 350 -17.29 20.60 -2.26
N ALA A 351 -17.26 21.70 -1.51
CA ALA A 351 -17.62 23.02 -2.00
C ALA A 351 -16.66 23.47 -3.13
N ARG A 352 -15.35 23.27 -2.94
CA ARG A 352 -14.31 23.53 -3.95
C ARG A 352 -14.57 22.74 -5.24
N ALA A 353 -14.82 21.44 -5.13
CA ALA A 353 -15.13 20.58 -6.26
C ALA A 353 -16.39 21.03 -7.00
N ARG A 354 -17.48 21.35 -6.28
CA ARG A 354 -18.72 21.84 -6.91
C ARG A 354 -18.55 23.19 -7.58
N ARG A 355 -17.79 24.10 -6.96
CA ARG A 355 -17.56 25.45 -7.48
C ARG A 355 -16.67 25.47 -8.72
N TYR A 356 -15.56 24.75 -8.68
CA TYR A 356 -14.53 24.82 -9.72
C TYR A 356 -14.52 23.63 -10.68
N GLY A 357 -15.20 22.52 -10.34
CA GLY A 357 -15.08 21.25 -11.06
C GLY A 357 -13.72 20.58 -10.87
N MET A 358 -12.95 20.97 -9.84
CA MET A 358 -11.61 20.46 -9.56
C MET A 358 -11.21 20.67 -8.10
N VAL A 359 -10.22 19.90 -7.64
CA VAL A 359 -9.50 20.07 -6.38
C VAL A 359 -7.99 20.05 -6.62
N TRP A 360 -7.19 20.48 -5.64
CA TRP A 360 -5.74 20.44 -5.72
C TRP A 360 -5.10 20.07 -4.38
N CYS A 361 -3.88 19.52 -4.45
CA CYS A 361 -3.07 19.17 -3.28
C CYS A 361 -2.19 20.34 -2.79
N ALA A 362 -1.48 20.16 -1.68
CA ALA A 362 -0.63 21.19 -1.08
C ALA A 362 0.52 21.66 -1.99
N PHE A 363 0.95 20.80 -2.94
CA PHE A 363 1.95 21.11 -3.96
C PHE A 363 1.35 21.71 -5.26
N GLY A 364 0.03 21.86 -5.33
CA GLY A 364 -0.66 22.45 -6.49
C GLY A 364 -0.97 21.48 -7.63
N ARG A 365 -0.89 20.16 -7.41
CA ARG A 365 -1.37 19.15 -8.37
C ARG A 365 -2.89 19.17 -8.40
N VAL A 366 -3.46 19.35 -9.59
CA VAL A 366 -4.90 19.44 -9.82
C VAL A 366 -5.48 18.07 -10.17
N ARG A 367 -6.68 17.78 -9.67
CA ARG A 367 -7.57 16.74 -10.18
C ARG A 367 -8.89 17.36 -10.59
N TYR A 368 -9.29 17.12 -11.83
CA TYR A 368 -10.62 17.47 -12.31
C TYR A 368 -11.64 16.46 -11.79
N ILE A 369 -12.79 16.98 -11.37
CA ILE A 369 -13.93 16.21 -10.84
C ILE A 369 -15.19 16.63 -11.61
N PRO A 370 -15.33 16.31 -12.91
CA PRO A 370 -16.52 16.64 -13.69
C PRO A 370 -17.79 15.97 -13.14
N GLU A 371 -17.67 14.88 -12.38
CA GLU A 371 -18.75 14.10 -11.80
C GLU A 371 -19.70 14.94 -10.95
N VAL A 372 -19.21 16.01 -10.31
CA VAL A 372 -20.04 16.93 -9.49
C VAL A 372 -21.10 17.67 -10.30
N ARG A 373 -21.01 17.68 -11.64
CA ARG A 373 -22.00 18.27 -12.54
C ARG A 373 -23.06 17.27 -13.03
N SER A 374 -22.94 16.00 -12.66
CA SER A 374 -23.90 14.96 -13.06
C SER A 374 -25.25 15.13 -12.38
N MET A 375 -26.33 14.75 -13.08
CA MET A 375 -27.66 14.64 -12.47
C MET A 375 -27.83 13.36 -11.63
N LEU A 376 -26.93 12.39 -11.80
CA LEU A 376 -26.97 11.11 -11.08
C LEU A 376 -26.28 11.25 -9.72
N ARG A 377 -27.06 11.16 -8.63
CA ARG A 377 -26.53 11.26 -7.24
C ARG A 377 -25.37 10.30 -6.97
N GLY A 378 -25.42 9.08 -7.49
CA GLY A 378 -24.34 8.10 -7.33
C GLY A 378 -23.01 8.55 -7.96
N VAL A 379 -23.07 9.19 -9.13
CA VAL A 379 -21.90 9.75 -9.83
C VAL A 379 -21.35 10.94 -9.05
N VAL A 380 -22.22 11.86 -8.64
CA VAL A 380 -21.83 13.02 -7.81
C VAL A 380 -21.14 12.56 -6.53
N ASN A 381 -21.72 11.60 -5.81
CA ASN A 381 -21.13 11.09 -4.57
C ASN A 381 -19.77 10.42 -4.81
N ALA A 382 -19.60 9.71 -5.94
CA ALA A 382 -18.31 9.17 -6.32
C ALA A 382 -17.26 10.28 -6.57
N GLY A 383 -17.65 11.35 -7.26
CA GLY A 383 -16.80 12.53 -7.46
C GLY A 383 -16.42 13.21 -6.15
N LEU A 384 -17.36 13.37 -5.21
CA LEU A 384 -17.10 13.99 -3.92
C LEU A 384 -16.12 13.15 -3.06
N ARG A 385 -16.24 11.81 -3.07
CA ARG A 385 -15.24 10.95 -2.41
C ARG A 385 -13.84 11.17 -2.97
N GLN A 386 -13.73 11.29 -4.30
CA GLN A 386 -12.45 11.61 -4.95
C GLN A 386 -11.94 13.01 -4.57
N ALA A 387 -12.84 13.99 -4.44
CA ALA A 387 -12.51 15.35 -4.04
C ALA A 387 -11.94 15.42 -2.62
N GLY A 388 -12.46 14.62 -1.68
CA GLY A 388 -11.92 14.50 -0.33
C GLY A 388 -10.59 13.74 -0.25
N ASN A 389 -10.46 12.65 -1.02
CA ASN A 389 -9.25 11.81 -1.01
C ASN A 389 -8.05 12.46 -1.70
N GLN A 390 -8.25 13.07 -2.87
CA GLN A 390 -7.16 13.50 -3.72
C GLN A 390 -6.17 14.47 -3.05
N PRO A 391 -6.61 15.54 -2.35
CA PRO A 391 -5.67 16.48 -1.75
C PRO A 391 -4.75 15.82 -0.73
N VAL A 392 -5.24 14.83 0.02
CA VAL A 392 -4.44 14.06 0.99
C VAL A 392 -3.44 13.17 0.27
N THR A 393 -3.91 12.23 -0.56
CA THR A 393 -3.05 11.24 -1.22
C THR A 393 -2.01 11.90 -2.13
N ALA A 394 -2.38 12.93 -2.88
CA ALA A 394 -1.43 13.63 -3.76
C ALA A 394 -0.44 14.52 -3.00
N SER A 395 -0.74 14.94 -1.76
CA SER A 395 0.23 15.64 -0.92
C SER A 395 1.22 14.65 -0.28
N ALA A 396 0.73 13.51 0.22
CA ALA A 396 1.58 12.40 0.67
C ALA A 396 2.58 11.97 -0.42
N GLN A 397 2.09 11.88 -1.67
CA GLN A 397 2.93 11.54 -2.79
C GLN A 397 3.89 12.65 -3.23
N GLY A 398 3.59 13.89 -2.89
CA GLY A 398 4.56 14.97 -3.03
C GLY A 398 5.66 14.89 -2.00
N THR A 399 5.37 14.50 -0.76
CA THR A 399 6.40 14.26 0.27
C THR A 399 7.40 13.21 -0.20
N ILE A 400 6.93 12.03 -0.64
CA ILE A 400 7.84 10.96 -1.06
C ILE A 400 8.66 11.37 -2.29
N LYS A 401 8.06 12.03 -3.29
CA LYS A 401 8.79 12.49 -4.49
C LYS A 401 9.86 13.54 -4.17
N LEU A 402 9.58 14.43 -3.23
CA LEU A 402 10.56 15.40 -2.76
C LEU A 402 11.70 14.72 -2.01
N ALA A 403 11.39 13.75 -1.15
CA ALA A 403 12.39 12.94 -0.46
C ALA A 403 13.25 12.14 -1.46
N MET A 404 12.65 11.50 -2.47
CA MET A 404 13.38 10.81 -3.54
C MET A 404 14.38 11.73 -4.24
N ALA A 405 13.95 12.96 -4.57
CA ALA A 405 14.81 13.94 -5.22
C ALA A 405 15.99 14.38 -4.33
N GLN A 406 15.72 14.61 -3.03
CA GLN A 406 16.75 14.97 -2.05
C GLN A 406 17.73 13.82 -1.81
N VAL A 407 17.24 12.60 -1.56
CA VAL A 407 18.06 11.40 -1.35
C VAL A 407 18.95 11.13 -2.56
N MET A 408 18.41 11.25 -3.77
CA MET A 408 19.20 11.02 -4.98
C MET A 408 20.32 12.05 -5.16
N ASP A 409 20.00 13.33 -5.03
CA ASP A 409 20.96 14.43 -5.26
C ASP A 409 21.97 14.58 -4.12
N GLU A 410 21.60 14.27 -2.87
CA GLU A 410 22.41 14.53 -1.68
C GLU A 410 23.14 13.29 -1.15
N LEU A 411 22.55 12.10 -1.26
CA LEU A 411 23.07 10.89 -0.62
C LEU A 411 23.55 9.88 -1.65
N VAL A 412 22.68 9.45 -2.56
CA VAL A 412 23.02 8.37 -3.52
C VAL A 412 24.20 8.77 -4.39
N ALA A 413 24.22 10.01 -4.91
CA ALA A 413 25.32 10.51 -5.73
C ALA A 413 26.68 10.52 -5.00
N GLU A 414 26.69 10.76 -3.68
CA GLU A 414 27.90 10.71 -2.85
C GLU A 414 28.39 9.26 -2.70
N TYR A 415 27.49 8.36 -2.28
CA TYR A 415 27.87 6.97 -1.98
C TYR A 415 28.24 6.15 -3.22
N GLN A 416 27.60 6.43 -4.37
CA GLN A 416 27.92 5.77 -5.63
C GLN A 416 29.29 6.17 -6.19
N ALA A 417 29.92 7.24 -5.67
CA ALA A 417 31.27 7.63 -6.06
C ALA A 417 32.37 6.79 -5.37
N TYR A 418 32.03 6.05 -4.30
CA TYR A 418 32.98 5.17 -3.63
C TYR A 418 33.19 3.89 -4.43
N ASN A 419 34.45 3.49 -4.58
CA ASN A 419 34.77 2.14 -5.06
C ASN A 419 34.29 1.10 -4.03
N ASP A 420 33.91 -0.08 -4.51
CA ASP A 420 33.54 -1.22 -3.66
C ASP A 420 32.37 -0.95 -2.70
N VAL A 421 31.49 -0.01 -3.06
CA VAL A 421 30.25 0.29 -2.35
C VAL A 421 29.08 0.19 -3.30
N ILE A 422 28.05 -0.55 -2.88
CA ILE A 422 26.76 -0.66 -3.53
C ILE A 422 25.77 0.24 -2.78
N CYS A 423 25.16 1.16 -3.51
CA CYS A 423 24.06 2.00 -3.07
C CYS A 423 23.05 2.11 -4.22
N TRP A 424 22.10 1.18 -4.27
CA TRP A 424 21.15 1.06 -5.37
C TRP A 424 19.72 1.32 -4.89
N PRO A 425 19.08 2.42 -5.34
CA PRO A 425 17.64 2.56 -5.22
C PRO A 425 16.96 1.48 -6.06
N LEU A 426 16.14 0.64 -5.45
CA LEU A 426 15.48 -0.47 -6.14
C LEU A 426 14.03 -0.14 -6.47
N LEU A 427 13.20 0.14 -5.46
CA LEU A 427 11.75 0.21 -5.62
C LEU A 427 11.12 1.33 -4.79
N GLN A 428 9.97 1.80 -5.29
CA GLN A 428 9.09 2.74 -4.60
C GLN A 428 7.70 2.11 -4.47
N ILE A 429 7.34 1.70 -3.25
CA ILE A 429 6.02 1.14 -2.96
C ILE A 429 5.24 2.10 -2.08
N HIS A 430 4.34 2.85 -2.70
CA HIS A 430 3.44 3.79 -2.01
C HIS A 430 4.19 4.86 -1.20
N ASP A 431 4.45 4.62 0.08
CA ASP A 431 5.15 5.47 1.04
C ASP A 431 6.55 4.94 1.43
N GLU A 432 6.94 3.80 0.86
CA GLU A 432 8.21 3.12 1.09
C GLU A 432 9.23 3.35 -0.04
N LEU A 433 10.50 3.51 0.35
CA LEU A 433 11.68 3.39 -0.51
C LEU A 433 12.47 2.14 -0.13
N LEU A 434 12.80 1.31 -1.13
CA LEU A 434 13.63 0.11 -0.97
C LEU A 434 14.97 0.35 -1.65
N PHE A 435 16.05 0.07 -0.92
CA PHE A 435 17.42 0.13 -1.40
C PHE A 435 18.10 -1.22 -1.24
N GLU A 436 19.11 -1.44 -2.06
CA GLU A 436 20.12 -2.47 -1.86
C GLU A 436 21.45 -1.79 -1.54
N LEU A 437 22.01 -2.13 -0.38
CA LEU A 437 23.12 -1.41 0.23
C LEU A 437 24.23 -2.39 0.62
N SER A 438 25.49 -2.02 0.40
CA SER A 438 26.62 -2.73 1.01
C SER A 438 26.46 -2.75 2.54
N THR A 439 26.68 -3.90 3.17
CA THR A 439 26.39 -4.10 4.60
C THR A 439 27.16 -3.15 5.52
N ASN A 440 28.32 -2.67 5.10
CA ASN A 440 29.14 -1.71 5.85
C ASN A 440 28.56 -0.28 5.90
N ILE A 441 27.67 0.09 4.97
CA ILE A 441 27.04 1.42 4.93
C ILE A 441 25.53 1.37 5.28
N ALA A 442 24.94 0.18 5.35
CA ALA A 442 23.49 0.01 5.38
C ALA A 442 22.84 0.79 6.53
N GLU A 443 23.35 0.70 7.74
CA GLU A 443 22.81 1.40 8.92
C GLU A 443 22.89 2.93 8.78
N GLU A 444 24.09 3.45 8.49
CA GLU A 444 24.32 4.90 8.36
C GLU A 444 23.49 5.51 7.22
N PHE A 445 23.53 4.87 6.04
CA PHE A 445 22.79 5.36 4.88
C PHE A 445 21.28 5.33 5.11
N SER A 446 20.76 4.26 5.72
CA SER A 446 19.32 4.14 6.01
C SER A 446 18.86 5.22 6.99
N GLN A 447 19.68 5.55 8.00
CA GLN A 447 19.38 6.65 8.92
C GLN A 447 19.37 8.00 8.21
N LYS A 448 20.31 8.27 7.29
CA LYS A 448 20.32 9.50 6.49
C LYS A 448 19.08 9.60 5.60
N VAL A 449 18.67 8.51 4.95
CA VAL A 449 17.44 8.46 4.16
C VAL A 449 16.21 8.70 5.02
N HIS A 450 16.12 8.07 6.20
CA HIS A 450 15.07 8.32 7.17
C HIS A 450 14.96 9.81 7.51
N ASP A 451 16.08 10.45 7.86
CA ASP A 451 16.10 11.85 8.27
C ASP A 451 15.65 12.79 7.15
N VAL A 452 16.04 12.50 5.90
CA VAL A 452 15.54 13.21 4.72
C VAL A 452 14.04 12.98 4.55
N MET A 453 13.55 11.74 4.65
CA MET A 453 12.13 11.41 4.46
C MET A 453 11.21 12.09 5.49
N VAL A 454 11.59 12.12 6.77
CA VAL A 454 10.79 12.75 7.83
C VAL A 454 10.84 14.28 7.79
N SER A 455 11.90 14.86 7.22
CA SER A 455 12.09 16.32 7.14
C SER A 455 11.75 16.91 5.78
N ALA A 456 11.45 16.08 4.76
CA ALA A 456 11.21 16.49 3.38
C ALA A 456 10.14 17.58 3.26
N THR A 457 9.12 17.57 4.12
CA THR A 457 8.03 18.54 4.11
C THR A 457 7.78 19.16 5.48
N PRO A 458 7.70 20.50 5.59
CA PRO A 458 7.43 21.18 6.86
C PRO A 458 5.94 21.13 7.20
N LEU A 459 5.50 20.08 7.90
CA LEU A 459 4.12 19.89 8.33
C LEU A 459 3.90 20.40 9.77
N SER A 460 2.64 20.63 10.12
CA SER A 460 2.22 21.06 11.47
C SER A 460 2.21 19.91 12.49
N VAL A 461 2.46 18.68 12.04
CA VAL A 461 2.49 17.46 12.83
C VAL A 461 3.75 16.67 12.49
N PRO A 462 4.33 15.93 13.44
CA PRO A 462 5.56 15.17 13.20
C PRO A 462 5.34 14.06 12.18
N VAL A 463 6.21 13.99 11.18
CA VAL A 463 6.33 12.86 10.26
C VAL A 463 7.26 11.83 10.89
N ARG A 464 6.94 10.53 10.75
CA ARG A 464 7.76 9.42 11.24
C ARG A 464 7.98 8.42 10.12
N ALA A 465 9.08 7.67 10.18
CA ALA A 465 9.34 6.54 9.29
C ALA A 465 9.88 5.34 10.10
N GLY A 466 9.66 4.13 9.60
CA GLY A 466 10.34 2.92 10.07
C GLY A 466 11.52 2.58 9.18
N ILE A 467 12.55 1.93 9.73
CA ILE A 467 13.69 1.38 8.97
C ILE A 467 13.73 -0.11 9.25
N GLU A 468 13.78 -0.93 8.20
CA GLU A 468 13.95 -2.37 8.30
C GLU A 468 15.03 -2.83 7.32
N THR A 469 15.92 -3.70 7.77
CA THR A 469 17.03 -4.23 6.96
C THR A 469 17.09 -5.75 7.02
N GLY A 470 17.44 -6.40 5.91
CA GLY A 470 17.40 -7.86 5.81
C GLY A 470 17.86 -8.38 4.45
N GLU A 471 18.12 -9.67 4.36
CA GLU A 471 18.48 -10.30 3.09
C GLU A 471 17.26 -10.52 2.19
N LEU A 472 16.11 -10.87 2.78
CA LEU A 472 14.88 -11.17 2.06
C LEU A 472 13.90 -10.01 2.19
N TRP A 473 13.19 -9.67 1.11
CA TRP A 473 12.21 -8.59 1.16
C TRP A 473 10.99 -8.93 2.01
N GLY A 474 10.64 -10.22 2.12
CA GLY A 474 9.54 -10.65 2.97
C GLY A 474 9.85 -10.61 4.47
N ASP A 475 11.10 -10.34 4.87
CA ASP A 475 11.49 -10.15 6.27
C ASP A 475 11.46 -8.68 6.72
N LEU A 476 11.31 -7.73 5.78
CA LEU A 476 11.28 -6.29 6.05
C LEU A 476 9.88 -5.76 6.44
N LYS A 477 8.98 -6.58 7.02
CA LYS A 477 7.60 -6.16 7.37
C LYS A 477 6.84 -6.96 8.42
#